data_AF-A0A356TS75-F1
#
_entry.id   AF-A0A356TS75-F1
#
_cell.length_a   1.000
_cell.length_b   1.000
_cell.length_c   1.000
_cell.angle_alpha   90.00
_cell.angle_beta   90.00
_cell.angle_gamma   90.00
#
_symmetry.space_group_name_H-M   'P 1'
#
loop_
_entity.id
_entity.type
_entity.pdbx_description
1 polymer ?
#
loop_
_entity_poly.entity_id
_entity_poly.type
_entity_poly.pdbx_seq_one_letter_code
_entity_poly.pdbx_strand_id
1 'polypeptide(L)'
;MTQHANLTNPFVRVDARVVLYEHPTGWSPDTYARYEEATRRVLNRSFSTRTGQLVRDAIRRPVTIAPWPDPSVCNADANALVRRDALRRGAQAYYCADIPATPIVETGTPDPHAQTGTGRGSDAVVRFTPRQWETGICTIFGNSPGGRSDEVLLHELFHALRVTVALRDCSALVGGYDTFGEFAAIAVTNMHSRELGRPLRRNHGGFTHVIGAERTYNTTEHAAWTLRLCRQMPELTRRLSRIPLSVCDFNPFLTVY
;
A
#
# COMPACT_ATOMS: atom_id res chain seq x y z
N MET A 1 5.62 -45.45 -16.81
CA MET A 1 4.74 -44.37 -16.32
C MET A 1 5.10 -44.13 -14.86
N THR A 2 5.95 -43.15 -14.61
CA THR A 2 6.32 -42.73 -13.25
C THR A 2 6.08 -41.24 -13.19
N GLN A 3 5.16 -40.86 -12.30
CA GLN A 3 4.68 -39.49 -12.13
C GLN A 3 5.84 -38.56 -11.82
N HIS A 4 6.06 -37.58 -12.69
CA HIS A 4 6.80 -36.38 -12.35
C HIS A 4 5.96 -35.60 -11.33
N ALA A 5 6.33 -35.70 -10.05
CA ALA A 5 5.90 -34.74 -9.06
C ALA A 5 6.46 -33.37 -9.47
N ASN A 6 5.64 -32.58 -10.14
CA ASN A 6 5.87 -31.16 -10.35
C ASN A 6 5.88 -30.47 -8.98
N LEU A 7 7.06 -30.37 -8.37
CA LEU A 7 7.32 -29.42 -7.29
C LEU A 7 7.40 -28.01 -7.91
N THR A 8 6.25 -27.47 -8.28
CA THR A 8 6.13 -26.15 -8.91
C THR A 8 5.90 -25.08 -7.85
N ASN A 9 6.93 -24.24 -7.64
CA ASN A 9 6.96 -22.88 -7.07
C ASN A 9 6.18 -22.61 -5.76
N PRO A 10 6.81 -22.07 -4.70
CA PRO A 10 6.19 -21.78 -3.38
C PRO A 10 5.26 -20.54 -3.42
N PHE A 11 4.48 -20.38 -4.49
CA PHE A 11 3.66 -19.19 -4.72
C PHE A 11 2.35 -19.54 -5.42
N VAL A 12 1.25 -19.09 -4.83
CA VAL A 12 -0.06 -19.19 -5.47
C VAL A 12 -0.40 -17.88 -6.17
N ARG A 13 -0.56 -17.91 -7.50
CA ARG A 13 -0.94 -16.73 -8.27
C ARG A 13 -2.38 -16.31 -7.95
N VAL A 14 -2.57 -15.05 -7.55
CA VAL A 14 -3.89 -14.46 -7.27
C VAL A 14 -4.28 -13.36 -8.26
N ASP A 15 -3.30 -12.79 -8.96
CA ASP A 15 -3.48 -11.86 -10.08
C ASP A 15 -2.29 -11.96 -11.05
N ALA A 16 -2.28 -11.22 -12.17
CA ALA A 16 -1.24 -11.27 -13.19
C ALA A 16 0.18 -11.03 -12.62
N ARG A 17 0.31 -10.18 -11.60
CA ARG A 17 1.59 -9.88 -10.93
C ARG A 17 1.53 -9.98 -9.41
N VAL A 18 0.40 -10.40 -8.85
CA VAL A 18 0.24 -10.59 -7.40
C VAL A 18 0.18 -12.08 -7.11
N VAL A 19 1.03 -12.52 -6.19
CA VAL A 19 1.11 -13.91 -5.72
C VAL A 19 0.97 -13.95 -4.20
N LEU A 20 0.53 -15.07 -3.66
CA LEU A 20 0.58 -15.35 -2.22
C LEU A 20 1.84 -16.16 -1.92
N TYR A 21 2.47 -15.85 -0.79
CA TYR A 21 3.54 -16.67 -0.23
C TYR A 21 2.96 -18.00 0.25
N GLU A 22 3.43 -19.10 -0.30
CA GLU A 22 2.92 -20.44 0.02
C GLU A 22 3.53 -20.97 1.32
N HIS A 23 2.68 -21.55 2.17
CA HIS A 23 3.05 -22.28 3.40
C HIS A 23 4.05 -21.57 4.34
N PRO A 24 3.61 -20.55 5.10
CA PRO A 24 4.35 -20.07 6.25
C PRO A 24 4.75 -21.22 7.18
N THR A 25 5.99 -21.22 7.66
CA THR A 25 6.50 -22.30 8.51
C THR A 25 5.60 -22.52 9.73
N GLY A 26 5.19 -23.77 9.96
CA GLY A 26 4.33 -24.15 11.10
C GLY A 26 2.82 -24.04 10.84
N TRP A 27 2.37 -23.60 9.67
CA TRP A 27 0.95 -23.61 9.31
C TRP A 27 0.53 -24.96 8.74
N SER A 28 -0.61 -25.48 9.19
CA SER A 28 -1.24 -26.63 8.54
C SER A 28 -1.77 -26.24 7.16
N PRO A 29 -1.97 -27.21 6.24
CA PRO A 29 -2.61 -26.96 4.95
C PRO A 29 -3.96 -26.24 5.09
N ASP A 30 -4.79 -26.62 6.07
CA ASP A 30 -6.09 -25.98 6.32
C ASP A 30 -5.96 -24.53 6.79
N THR A 31 -4.99 -24.24 7.66
CA THR A 31 -4.73 -22.85 8.10
C THR A 31 -4.31 -21.99 6.92
N TYR A 32 -3.42 -22.51 6.07
CA TYR A 32 -3.00 -21.82 4.85
C TYR A 32 -4.17 -21.62 3.87
N ALA A 33 -4.98 -22.65 3.62
CA ALA A 33 -6.13 -22.55 2.73
C ALA A 33 -7.12 -21.45 3.15
N ARG A 34 -7.41 -21.34 4.46
CA ARG A 34 -8.26 -20.27 5.02
C ARG A 34 -7.65 -18.88 4.84
N TYR A 35 -6.33 -18.76 5.02
CA TYR A 35 -5.63 -17.50 4.78
C TYR A 35 -5.65 -17.11 3.30
N GLU A 36 -5.38 -18.05 2.41
CA GLU A 36 -5.44 -17.82 0.97
C GLU A 36 -6.84 -17.36 0.56
N GLU A 37 -7.87 -18.10 0.98
CA GLU A 37 -9.26 -17.78 0.63
C GLU A 37 -9.65 -16.38 1.13
N ALA A 38 -9.31 -16.06 2.38
CA ALA A 38 -9.56 -14.73 2.95
C ALA A 38 -8.79 -13.63 2.20
N THR A 39 -7.53 -13.88 1.84
CA THR A 39 -6.70 -12.90 1.14
C THR A 39 -7.24 -12.63 -0.25
N ARG A 40 -7.66 -13.67 -0.98
CA ARG A 40 -8.34 -13.53 -2.27
C ARG A 40 -9.62 -12.71 -2.16
N ARG A 41 -10.44 -12.94 -1.13
CA ARG A 41 -11.66 -12.13 -0.91
C ARG A 41 -11.34 -10.66 -0.68
N VAL A 42 -10.36 -10.33 0.17
CA VAL A 42 -9.96 -8.94 0.41
C VAL A 42 -9.39 -8.32 -0.87
N LEU A 43 -8.52 -9.03 -1.59
CA LEU A 43 -7.91 -8.55 -2.83
C LEU A 43 -8.96 -8.24 -3.90
N ASN A 44 -9.95 -9.11 -4.06
CA ASN A 44 -11.08 -8.88 -4.98
C ASN A 44 -11.86 -7.62 -4.61
N ARG A 45 -12.05 -7.34 -3.31
CA ARG A 45 -12.69 -6.09 -2.87
C ARG A 45 -11.79 -4.88 -3.13
N SER A 46 -10.50 -4.95 -2.84
CA SER A 46 -9.54 -3.88 -3.16
C SER A 46 -9.56 -3.53 -4.65
N PHE A 47 -9.71 -4.52 -5.53
CA PHE A 47 -9.80 -4.33 -6.99
C PHE A 47 -11.22 -4.17 -7.56
N SER A 48 -12.24 -4.04 -6.71
CA SER A 48 -13.64 -3.84 -7.16
C SER A 48 -13.91 -2.43 -7.71
N THR A 49 -13.12 -1.45 -7.28
CA THR A 49 -13.22 -0.04 -7.69
C THR A 49 -12.36 0.27 -8.92
N ARG A 50 -12.67 1.35 -9.66
CA ARG A 50 -11.83 1.85 -10.76
C ARG A 50 -10.45 2.21 -10.26
N THR A 51 -10.34 2.86 -9.11
CA THR A 51 -9.06 3.18 -8.46
C THR A 51 -8.23 1.93 -8.21
N GLY A 52 -8.82 0.91 -7.58
CA GLY A 52 -8.16 -0.36 -7.30
C GLY A 52 -7.67 -1.09 -8.56
N GLN A 53 -8.47 -1.10 -9.62
CA GLN A 53 -8.09 -1.67 -10.92
C GLN A 53 -6.91 -0.92 -11.53
N LEU A 54 -6.90 0.42 -11.46
CA LEU A 54 -5.79 1.24 -11.97
C LEU A 54 -4.49 0.99 -11.19
N VAL A 55 -4.57 0.81 -9.87
CA VAL A 55 -3.41 0.42 -9.04
C VAL A 55 -2.89 -0.96 -9.46
N ARG A 56 -3.77 -1.96 -9.56
CA ARG A 56 -3.44 -3.32 -10.02
C ARG A 56 -2.72 -3.30 -11.36
N ASP A 57 -3.30 -2.63 -12.36
CA ASP A 57 -2.78 -2.58 -13.72
C ASP A 57 -1.40 -1.87 -13.79
N ALA A 58 -1.15 -0.95 -12.87
CA ALA A 58 0.09 -0.17 -12.83
C ALA A 58 1.28 -0.95 -12.23
N ILE A 59 1.04 -2.04 -11.48
CA ILE A 59 2.11 -2.85 -10.88
C ILE A 59 2.98 -3.42 -11.99
N ARG A 60 4.30 -3.22 -11.92
CA ARG A 60 5.24 -3.61 -12.99
C ARG A 60 6.09 -4.84 -12.69
N ARG A 61 6.17 -5.23 -11.43
CA ARG A 61 6.96 -6.36 -10.94
C ARG A 61 6.14 -7.24 -10.01
N PRO A 62 6.55 -8.49 -9.76
CA PRO A 62 5.89 -9.34 -8.78
C PRO A 62 5.70 -8.66 -7.42
N VAL A 63 4.50 -8.82 -6.87
CA VAL A 63 4.15 -8.47 -5.50
C VAL A 63 3.71 -9.75 -4.79
N THR A 64 4.40 -10.10 -3.72
CA THR A 64 4.05 -11.25 -2.89
C THR A 64 3.27 -10.78 -1.68
N ILE A 65 2.08 -11.30 -1.44
CA ILE A 65 1.36 -11.10 -0.18
C ILE A 65 1.72 -12.26 0.75
N ALA A 66 2.26 -11.94 1.92
CA ALA A 66 2.60 -12.88 2.98
C ALA A 66 1.83 -12.52 4.26
N PRO A 67 1.62 -13.46 5.19
CA PRO A 67 0.99 -13.13 6.46
C PRO A 67 1.82 -12.11 7.24
N TRP A 68 1.13 -11.24 7.98
CA TRP A 68 1.77 -10.42 8.99
C TRP A 68 2.35 -11.32 10.10
N PRO A 69 3.63 -11.15 10.48
CA PRO A 69 4.36 -12.11 11.33
C PRO A 69 3.95 -12.07 12.79
N ASP A 70 3.47 -10.93 13.30
CA ASP A 70 3.11 -10.77 14.71
C ASP A 70 1.60 -10.61 14.88
N PRO A 71 0.86 -11.69 15.24
CA PRO A 71 -0.59 -11.61 15.38
C PRO A 71 -1.05 -10.70 16.52
N SER A 72 -0.16 -10.31 17.44
CA SER A 72 -0.46 -9.45 18.60
C SER A 72 -0.39 -7.95 18.29
N VAL A 73 0.18 -7.60 17.14
CA VAL A 73 0.30 -6.20 16.70
C VAL A 73 -0.64 -5.95 15.53
N CYS A 74 -1.43 -4.89 15.62
CA CYS A 74 -2.28 -4.47 14.53
C CYS A 74 -1.47 -3.71 13.49
N ASN A 75 -1.05 -4.38 12.42
CA ASN A 75 -0.26 -3.75 11.37
C ASN A 75 -0.37 -4.47 10.02
N ALA A 76 0.11 -3.78 8.98
CA ALA A 76 0.44 -4.32 7.68
C ALA A 76 1.66 -3.56 7.16
N ASP A 77 2.42 -4.13 6.22
CA ASP A 77 3.52 -3.39 5.59
C ASP A 77 3.71 -3.74 4.12
N ALA A 78 4.42 -2.87 3.41
CA ALA A 78 4.94 -3.12 2.08
C ALA A 78 6.44 -2.81 2.01
N ASN A 79 7.22 -3.81 1.58
CA ASN A 79 8.67 -3.74 1.52
C ASN A 79 9.23 -4.19 0.18
N ALA A 80 10.41 -3.67 -0.15
CA ALA A 80 11.17 -4.09 -1.31
C ALA A 80 12.05 -5.29 -0.98
N LEU A 81 12.11 -6.28 -1.87
CA LEU A 81 13.12 -7.35 -1.77
C LEU A 81 14.54 -6.80 -1.90
N VAL A 82 14.75 -5.79 -2.76
CA VAL A 82 16.02 -5.09 -2.90
C VAL A 82 15.81 -3.59 -2.67
N ARG A 83 16.11 -3.12 -1.44
CA ARG A 83 15.84 -1.74 -0.99
C ARG A 83 16.34 -0.66 -1.97
N ARG A 84 17.60 -0.75 -2.42
CA ARG A 84 18.18 0.24 -3.36
C ARG A 84 17.50 0.28 -4.73
N ASP A 85 16.89 -0.82 -5.16
CA ASP A 85 16.22 -0.88 -6.47
C ASP A 85 14.83 -0.23 -6.43
N ALA A 86 14.22 -0.17 -5.24
CA ALA A 86 12.95 0.51 -5.02
C ALA A 86 13.06 2.05 -5.04
N LEU A 87 14.28 2.58 -5.07
CA LEU A 87 14.56 4.02 -5.07
C LEU A 87 14.95 4.49 -6.47
N ARG A 88 14.64 5.74 -6.78
CA ARG A 88 15.06 6.39 -8.03
C ARG A 88 16.57 6.37 -8.17
N ARG A 89 17.07 6.35 -9.41
CA ARG A 89 18.51 6.44 -9.67
C ARG A 89 19.09 7.69 -9.01
N GLY A 90 20.12 7.51 -8.18
CA GLY A 90 20.79 8.61 -7.48
C GLY A 90 20.07 9.09 -6.21
N ALA A 91 18.92 8.55 -5.85
CA ALA A 91 18.18 9.02 -4.66
C ALA A 91 18.79 8.50 -3.35
N GLN A 92 18.79 9.37 -2.35
CA GLN A 92 19.05 9.04 -0.94
C GLN A 92 17.89 8.19 -0.39
N ALA A 93 18.20 7.17 0.40
CA ALA A 93 17.17 6.44 1.14
C ALA A 93 16.86 7.16 2.46
N TYR A 94 15.62 7.02 2.90
CA TYR A 94 15.12 7.54 4.17
C TYR A 94 14.55 6.38 4.99
N TYR A 95 14.56 6.51 6.31
CA TYR A 95 13.84 5.59 7.18
C TYR A 95 12.34 5.76 6.98
N CYS A 96 11.64 4.63 6.80
CA CYS A 96 10.19 4.60 6.57
C CYS A 96 9.38 4.32 7.83
N ALA A 97 10.07 3.95 8.91
CA ALA A 97 9.51 3.68 10.22
C ALA A 97 10.64 3.91 11.25
N ASP A 98 10.24 4.17 12.49
CA ASP A 98 11.17 4.31 13.60
C ASP A 98 11.82 2.96 13.93
N ILE A 99 13.06 3.01 14.38
CA ILE A 99 13.79 1.83 14.80
C ILE A 99 13.42 1.56 16.26
N PRO A 100 12.78 0.42 16.61
CA PRO A 100 12.34 0.18 17.99
C PRO A 100 13.45 0.20 19.04
N ALA A 101 14.70 0.01 18.61
CA ALA A 101 15.89 -0.03 19.47
C ALA A 101 16.51 1.35 19.76
N THR A 102 15.98 2.42 19.18
CA THR A 102 16.52 3.78 19.34
C THR A 102 15.47 4.70 19.99
N PRO A 103 15.92 5.74 20.72
CA PRO A 103 15.01 6.69 21.36
C PRO A 103 14.62 7.86 20.44
N ILE A 104 15.08 7.87 19.19
CA ILE A 104 14.87 8.98 18.24
C ILE A 104 13.80 8.57 17.23
N VAL A 105 13.05 9.56 16.72
CA VAL A 105 12.13 9.35 15.60
C VAL A 105 12.95 9.42 14.31
N GLU A 106 13.27 8.27 13.71
CA GLU A 106 13.99 8.24 12.44
C GLU A 106 13.10 8.44 11.23
N THR A 107 11.80 8.15 11.33
CA THR A 107 10.89 8.20 10.18
C THR A 107 11.03 9.53 9.44
N GLY A 108 11.31 9.47 8.14
CA GLY A 108 11.50 10.68 7.35
C GLY A 108 12.93 11.21 7.28
N THR A 109 13.88 10.66 8.04
CA THR A 109 15.29 11.07 8.07
C THR A 109 16.18 10.24 7.13
N PRO A 110 17.29 10.78 6.60
CA PRO A 110 18.20 10.03 5.74
C PRO A 110 18.77 8.79 6.45
N ASP A 111 18.75 7.65 5.77
CA ASP A 111 19.40 6.41 6.22
C ASP A 111 20.89 6.45 5.80
N PRO A 112 21.85 6.68 6.71
CA PRO A 112 23.27 6.83 6.38
C PRO A 112 23.92 5.49 5.96
N HIS A 113 23.24 4.36 6.19
CA HIS A 113 23.75 3.04 5.86
C HIS A 113 23.16 2.51 4.55
N ALA A 114 22.17 3.21 3.99
CA ALA A 114 21.54 2.80 2.76
C ALA A 114 22.40 3.12 1.53
N GLN A 115 22.40 2.19 0.59
CA GLN A 115 22.96 2.42 -0.73
C GLN A 115 22.07 3.35 -1.55
N THR A 116 22.70 4.14 -2.40
CA THR A 116 22.01 5.03 -3.35
C THR A 116 21.08 4.26 -4.28
N GLY A 117 19.95 4.86 -4.61
CA GLY A 117 18.96 4.26 -5.48
C GLY A 117 19.46 3.97 -6.89
N THR A 118 18.99 2.86 -7.47
CA THR A 118 19.42 2.40 -8.81
C THR A 118 18.42 2.75 -9.91
N GLY A 119 17.16 3.01 -9.55
CA GLY A 119 16.07 3.28 -10.49
C GLY A 119 15.49 2.04 -11.20
N ARG A 120 15.86 0.82 -10.80
CA ARG A 120 15.44 -0.41 -11.50
C ARG A 120 14.02 -0.87 -11.18
N GLY A 121 13.52 -0.51 -10.00
CA GLY A 121 12.34 -1.10 -9.39
C GLY A 121 12.70 -2.46 -8.76
N SER A 122 12.00 -2.81 -7.69
CA SER A 122 12.17 -4.10 -7.01
C SER A 122 10.87 -4.87 -7.02
N ASP A 123 10.95 -6.19 -6.96
CA ASP A 123 9.85 -7.01 -6.51
C ASP A 123 9.49 -6.60 -5.07
N ALA A 124 8.22 -6.71 -4.71
CA ALA A 124 7.72 -6.24 -3.41
C ALA A 124 7.09 -7.38 -2.61
N VAL A 125 7.10 -7.22 -1.29
CA VAL A 125 6.37 -8.06 -0.35
C VAL A 125 5.40 -7.17 0.42
N VAL A 126 4.14 -7.58 0.46
CA VAL A 126 3.11 -7.01 1.33
C VAL A 126 2.86 -7.99 2.47
N ARG A 127 3.08 -7.58 3.72
CA ARG A 127 2.73 -8.38 4.89
C ARG A 127 1.36 -7.98 5.40
N PHE A 128 0.40 -8.87 5.23
CA PHE A 128 -1.00 -8.61 5.54
C PHE A 128 -1.72 -9.91 5.90
N THR A 129 -2.47 -9.89 7.01
CA THR A 129 -3.33 -11.00 7.44
C THR A 129 -4.78 -10.54 7.51
N PRO A 130 -5.65 -10.92 6.54
CA PRO A 130 -7.05 -10.52 6.48
C PRO A 130 -7.80 -10.67 7.82
N ARG A 131 -7.60 -11.82 8.47
CA ARG A 131 -8.30 -12.17 9.71
C ARG A 131 -8.03 -11.18 10.85
N GLN A 132 -6.84 -10.57 10.91
CA GLN A 132 -6.54 -9.57 11.95
C GLN A 132 -7.48 -8.37 11.83
N TRP A 133 -7.79 -7.95 10.60
CA TRP A 133 -8.62 -6.79 10.26
C TRP A 133 -10.12 -7.08 10.23
N GLU A 134 -10.51 -8.30 9.88
CA GLU A 134 -11.93 -8.69 9.76
C GLU A 134 -12.53 -9.20 11.08
N THR A 135 -11.76 -9.95 11.87
CA THR A 135 -12.26 -10.62 13.09
C THR A 135 -11.28 -10.61 14.27
N GLY A 136 -10.11 -10.00 14.10
CA GLY A 136 -9.03 -10.03 15.09
C GLY A 136 -8.85 -8.70 15.82
N ILE A 137 -7.64 -8.48 16.32
CA ILE A 137 -7.29 -7.29 17.14
C ILE A 137 -7.47 -5.96 16.41
N CYS A 138 -7.38 -5.93 15.07
CA CYS A 138 -7.54 -4.71 14.29
C CYS A 138 -9.00 -4.32 14.05
N THR A 139 -9.97 -5.16 14.43
CA THR A 139 -11.40 -4.85 14.25
C THR A 139 -11.84 -3.58 14.97
N ILE A 140 -11.09 -3.15 16.00
CA ILE A 140 -11.25 -1.85 16.67
C ILE A 140 -11.20 -0.67 15.67
N PHE A 141 -10.53 -0.84 14.52
CA PHE A 141 -10.45 0.15 13.44
C PHE A 141 -11.34 -0.19 12.24
N GLY A 142 -12.07 -1.31 12.24
CA GLY A 142 -12.77 -1.83 11.06
C GLY A 142 -13.90 -0.92 10.52
N ASN A 143 -14.34 0.05 11.31
CA ASN A 143 -15.30 1.08 10.88
C ASN A 143 -14.66 2.47 10.73
N SER A 144 -13.39 2.60 11.09
CA SER A 144 -12.60 3.83 10.95
C SER A 144 -12.10 3.98 9.51
N PRO A 145 -11.85 5.20 9.01
CA PRO A 145 -11.49 5.40 7.62
C PRO A 145 -10.09 4.86 7.33
N GLY A 146 -10.00 4.05 6.27
CA GLY A 146 -8.77 3.34 5.93
C GLY A 146 -8.48 2.14 6.82
N GLY A 147 -9.37 1.79 7.76
CA GLY A 147 -9.21 0.67 8.69
C GLY A 147 -9.91 -0.63 8.23
N ARG A 148 -10.65 -0.60 7.11
CA ARG A 148 -11.22 -1.81 6.52
C ARG A 148 -10.14 -2.60 5.80
N SER A 149 -10.27 -3.93 5.84
CA SER A 149 -9.25 -4.86 5.31
C SER A 149 -8.88 -4.60 3.84
N ASP A 150 -9.85 -4.21 3.01
CA ASP A 150 -9.64 -3.87 1.60
C ASP A 150 -8.97 -2.51 1.39
N GLU A 151 -9.23 -1.53 2.27
CA GLU A 151 -8.56 -0.23 2.27
C GLU A 151 -7.10 -0.37 2.71
N VAL A 152 -6.86 -1.13 3.77
CA VAL A 152 -5.50 -1.44 4.26
C VAL A 152 -4.71 -2.19 3.20
N LEU A 153 -5.29 -3.24 2.61
CA LEU A 153 -4.59 -3.99 1.57
C LEU A 153 -4.30 -3.12 0.33
N LEU A 154 -5.25 -2.27 -0.09
CA LEU A 154 -5.01 -1.38 -1.23
C LEU A 154 -3.92 -0.33 -0.94
N HIS A 155 -3.90 0.20 0.28
CA HIS A 155 -2.87 1.11 0.75
C HIS A 155 -1.47 0.47 0.64
N GLU A 156 -1.29 -0.74 1.18
CA GLU A 156 -0.03 -1.47 1.06
C GLU A 156 0.31 -1.86 -0.39
N LEU A 157 -0.69 -2.25 -1.19
CA LEU A 157 -0.50 -2.53 -2.61
C LEU A 157 -0.04 -1.29 -3.38
N PHE A 158 -0.45 -0.08 -2.97
CA PHE A 158 0.05 1.16 -3.56
C PHE A 158 1.52 1.43 -3.18
N HIS A 159 1.91 1.17 -1.93
CA HIS A 159 3.33 1.19 -1.55
C HIS A 159 4.15 0.17 -2.35
N ALA A 160 3.64 -1.05 -2.50
CA ALA A 160 4.26 -2.10 -3.31
C ALA A 160 4.37 -1.70 -4.78
N LEU A 161 3.32 -1.10 -5.36
CA LEU A 161 3.34 -0.52 -6.70
C LEU A 161 4.52 0.45 -6.84
N ARG A 162 4.66 1.42 -5.92
CA ARG A 162 5.76 2.39 -5.96
C ARG A 162 7.13 1.72 -5.89
N VAL A 163 7.27 0.66 -5.08
CA VAL A 163 8.48 -0.18 -5.05
C VAL A 163 8.77 -0.80 -6.43
N THR A 164 7.74 -1.31 -7.11
CA THR A 164 7.90 -1.97 -8.42
C THR A 164 8.41 -1.05 -9.54
N VAL A 165 8.24 0.27 -9.37
CA VAL A 165 8.64 1.29 -10.35
C VAL A 165 9.72 2.24 -9.83
N ALA A 166 10.45 1.87 -8.77
CA ALA A 166 11.55 2.65 -8.20
C ALA A 166 11.15 4.01 -7.62
N LEU A 167 9.96 4.10 -7.02
CA LEU A 167 9.39 5.32 -6.45
C LEU A 167 9.13 5.21 -4.94
N ARG A 168 9.76 4.27 -4.22
CA ARG A 168 9.71 4.31 -2.74
C ARG A 168 10.29 5.64 -2.26
N ASP A 169 9.57 6.30 -1.38
CA ASP A 169 9.85 7.69 -1.01
C ASP A 169 9.38 7.94 0.41
N CYS A 170 10.32 7.81 1.34
CA CYS A 170 10.06 7.95 2.77
C CYS A 170 10.54 9.32 3.27
N SER A 171 10.60 10.35 2.42
CA SER A 171 10.94 11.70 2.87
C SER A 171 9.85 12.23 3.80
N ALA A 172 10.25 12.85 4.92
CA ALA A 172 9.33 13.38 5.92
C ALA A 172 8.26 14.32 5.33
N LEU A 173 7.03 14.21 5.82
CA LEU A 173 5.97 15.20 5.62
C LEU A 173 5.39 15.67 6.95
N VAL A 174 4.84 16.88 6.95
CA VAL A 174 4.09 17.45 8.08
C VAL A 174 2.62 16.98 8.05
N GLY A 175 1.84 17.32 9.09
CA GLY A 175 0.40 17.06 9.12
C GLY A 175 -0.01 15.66 9.56
N GLY A 176 0.92 14.88 10.13
CA GLY A 176 0.68 13.52 10.62
C GLY A 176 0.58 12.47 9.51
N TYR A 177 1.15 12.76 8.33
CA TYR A 177 1.32 11.78 7.26
C TYR A 177 2.60 10.96 7.41
N ASP A 178 3.54 11.40 8.23
CA ASP A 178 4.89 10.84 8.43
C ASP A 178 5.77 10.96 7.18
N THR A 179 5.37 10.41 6.04
CA THR A 179 6.16 10.45 4.79
C THR A 179 5.36 10.80 3.55
N PHE A 180 6.06 11.14 2.47
CA PHE A 180 5.43 11.35 1.16
C PHE A 180 4.78 10.09 0.60
N GLY A 181 5.40 8.92 0.83
CA GLY A 181 4.83 7.63 0.46
C GLY A 181 3.45 7.40 1.07
N GLU A 182 3.31 7.69 2.37
CA GLU A 182 2.05 7.58 3.11
C GLU A 182 0.98 8.53 2.58
N PHE A 183 1.32 9.81 2.37
CA PHE A 183 0.39 10.76 1.75
C PHE A 183 -0.12 10.24 0.41
N ALA A 184 0.77 9.74 -0.45
CA ALA A 184 0.40 9.24 -1.76
C ALA A 184 -0.51 8.00 -1.68
N ALA A 185 -0.22 7.07 -0.76
CA ALA A 185 -1.02 5.88 -0.53
C ALA A 185 -2.40 6.22 0.06
N ILE A 186 -2.47 7.14 1.02
CA ILE A 186 -3.74 7.62 1.60
C ILE A 186 -4.57 8.34 0.53
N ALA A 187 -3.98 9.20 -0.30
CA ALA A 187 -4.72 9.92 -1.36
C ALA A 187 -5.41 8.95 -2.33
N VAL A 188 -4.72 7.89 -2.75
CA VAL A 188 -5.27 6.85 -3.62
C VAL A 188 -6.27 5.95 -2.89
N THR A 189 -5.97 5.55 -1.65
CA THR A 189 -6.90 4.75 -0.83
C THR A 189 -8.20 5.51 -0.57
N ASN A 190 -8.12 6.82 -0.37
CA ASN A 190 -9.28 7.68 -0.18
C ASN A 190 -10.19 7.75 -1.41
N MET A 191 -9.64 7.71 -2.62
CA MET A 191 -10.45 7.57 -3.84
C MET A 191 -11.20 6.23 -3.85
N HIS A 192 -10.51 5.13 -3.53
CA HIS A 192 -11.14 3.81 -3.39
C HIS A 192 -12.25 3.81 -2.32
N SER A 193 -11.99 4.40 -1.16
CA SER A 193 -12.99 4.57 -0.09
C SER A 193 -14.22 5.33 -0.59
N ARG A 194 -14.04 6.42 -1.36
CA ARG A 194 -15.18 7.18 -1.91
C ARG A 194 -15.97 6.45 -2.97
N GLU A 195 -15.32 5.71 -3.86
CA GLU A 195 -16.03 4.84 -4.82
C GLU A 195 -16.93 3.82 -4.11
N LEU A 196 -16.63 3.47 -2.85
CA LEU A 196 -17.42 2.57 -2.01
C LEU A 196 -18.33 3.32 -1.00
N GLY A 197 -18.48 4.64 -1.12
CA GLY A 197 -19.31 5.46 -0.23
C GLY A 197 -18.79 5.59 1.20
N ARG A 198 -17.49 5.37 1.43
CA ARG A 198 -16.85 5.34 2.75
C ARG A 198 -16.23 6.69 3.10
N PRO A 199 -15.98 6.98 4.39
CA PRO A 199 -15.33 8.23 4.78
C PRO A 199 -13.84 8.26 4.39
N LEU A 200 -13.28 9.47 4.34
CA LEU A 200 -11.86 9.70 4.04
C LEU A 200 -10.98 9.55 5.28
N ARG A 201 -9.80 8.96 5.11
CA ARG A 201 -8.72 8.96 6.10
C ARG A 201 -7.99 10.30 6.05
N ARG A 202 -7.87 10.95 7.21
CA ARG A 202 -7.26 12.28 7.34
C ARG A 202 -5.78 12.27 7.05
N ASN A 203 -5.07 11.35 7.71
CA ASN A 203 -3.62 11.28 7.74
C ASN A 203 -3.20 9.88 8.22
N HIS A 204 -1.90 9.66 8.42
CA HIS A 204 -1.38 8.37 8.85
C HIS A 204 -1.69 8.09 10.34
N GLY A 205 -1.71 9.13 11.19
CA GLY A 205 -2.03 9.04 12.62
C GLY A 205 -3.46 8.58 12.97
N GLY A 206 -3.59 7.31 13.39
CA GLY A 206 -4.69 6.86 14.28
C GLY A 206 -6.04 6.54 13.62
N PHE A 207 -6.08 6.20 12.32
CA PHE A 207 -7.33 5.92 11.57
C PHE A 207 -8.44 6.95 11.82
N THR A 208 -8.04 8.20 12.11
CA THR A 208 -8.99 9.19 12.61
C THR A 208 -9.86 9.72 11.47
N HIS A 209 -11.17 9.82 11.74
CA HIS A 209 -12.12 10.41 10.82
C HIS A 209 -11.82 11.89 10.60
N VAL A 210 -12.12 12.35 9.39
CA VAL A 210 -12.24 13.78 9.14
C VAL A 210 -13.68 14.23 9.40
N ILE A 211 -13.91 15.04 10.43
CA ILE A 211 -15.16 15.83 10.55
C ILE A 211 -14.97 17.08 9.68
N GLY A 212 -15.75 17.22 8.59
CA GLY A 212 -15.71 18.38 7.69
C GLY A 212 -14.66 18.33 6.55
N ALA A 213 -14.41 17.13 6.01
CA ALA A 213 -13.23 16.75 5.23
C ALA A 213 -12.96 17.43 3.89
N GLU A 214 -13.95 18.03 3.26
CA GLU A 214 -13.77 18.59 1.92
C GLU A 214 -12.84 19.82 1.91
N ARG A 215 -12.54 20.42 3.07
CA ARG A 215 -11.56 21.51 3.19
C ARG A 215 -10.14 21.06 3.56
N THR A 216 -9.92 19.82 4.01
CA THR A 216 -8.62 19.42 4.56
C THR A 216 -7.62 18.96 3.50
N TYR A 217 -8.07 18.43 2.35
CA TYR A 217 -7.22 18.07 1.20
C TYR A 217 -6.94 19.23 0.24
N ASN A 218 -7.43 20.43 0.56
CA ASN A 218 -7.36 21.60 -0.31
C ASN A 218 -6.41 22.67 0.24
N THR A 219 -5.28 22.24 0.82
CA THR A 219 -4.21 23.17 1.24
C THR A 219 -3.16 23.27 0.13
N THR A 220 -2.37 24.34 0.16
CA THR A 220 -1.25 24.53 -0.76
C THR A 220 -0.25 23.37 -0.68
N GLU A 221 -0.02 22.81 0.51
CA GLU A 221 0.84 21.65 0.71
C GLU A 221 0.30 20.40 0.01
N HIS A 222 -0.99 20.08 0.21
CA HIS A 222 -1.61 18.93 -0.46
C HIS A 222 -1.58 19.08 -1.97
N ALA A 223 -1.81 20.29 -2.50
CA ALA A 223 -1.68 20.57 -3.92
C ALA A 223 -0.25 20.32 -4.43
N ALA A 224 0.77 20.79 -3.68
CA ALA A 224 2.17 20.57 -4.03
C ALA A 224 2.57 19.08 -3.98
N TRP A 225 2.10 18.33 -2.98
CA TRP A 225 2.35 16.89 -2.86
C TRP A 225 1.61 16.09 -3.93
N THR A 226 0.38 16.48 -4.26
CA THR A 226 -0.40 15.89 -5.37
C THR A 226 0.32 16.13 -6.69
N LEU A 227 0.79 17.35 -6.94
CA LEU A 227 1.58 17.67 -8.13
C LEU A 227 2.89 16.87 -8.17
N ARG A 228 3.56 16.68 -7.02
CA ARG A 228 4.72 15.78 -6.90
C ARG A 228 4.31 14.38 -7.35
N LEU A 229 3.23 13.80 -6.82
CA LEU A 229 2.75 12.47 -7.21
C LEU A 229 2.44 12.38 -8.71
N CYS A 230 1.75 13.37 -9.28
CA CYS A 230 1.47 13.46 -10.71
C CYS A 230 2.75 13.49 -11.57
N ARG A 231 3.81 14.17 -11.11
CA ARG A 231 5.12 14.13 -11.78
C ARG A 231 5.82 12.79 -11.62
N GLN A 232 5.63 12.09 -10.50
CA GLN A 232 6.25 10.78 -10.28
C GLN A 232 5.56 9.66 -11.07
N MET A 233 4.23 9.71 -11.23
CA MET A 233 3.42 8.64 -11.80
C MET A 233 2.39 9.15 -12.83
N PRO A 234 2.81 9.90 -13.86
CA PRO A 234 1.91 10.67 -14.73
C PRO A 234 0.86 9.84 -15.46
N GLU A 235 1.19 8.61 -15.84
CA GLU A 235 0.24 7.72 -16.52
C GLU A 235 -0.87 7.27 -15.57
N LEU A 236 -0.52 6.85 -14.36
CA LEU A 236 -1.50 6.43 -13.37
C LEU A 236 -2.38 7.59 -12.92
N THR A 237 -1.78 8.72 -12.55
CA THR A 237 -2.54 9.89 -12.05
C THR A 237 -3.42 10.52 -13.12
N ARG A 238 -3.03 10.48 -14.40
CA ARG A 238 -3.89 10.91 -15.51
C ARG A 238 -5.06 9.96 -15.75
N ARG A 239 -4.88 8.65 -15.52
CA ARG A 239 -6.00 7.69 -15.58
C ARG A 239 -6.94 7.86 -14.38
N LEU A 240 -6.39 8.09 -13.19
CA LEU A 240 -7.16 8.38 -11.97
C LEU A 240 -7.95 9.69 -12.10
N SER A 241 -7.37 10.75 -12.68
CA SER A 241 -8.09 12.03 -12.88
C SER A 241 -9.28 11.91 -13.82
N ARG A 242 -9.35 10.87 -14.65
CA ARG A 242 -10.49 10.60 -15.56
C ARG A 242 -11.64 9.84 -14.90
N ILE A 243 -11.50 9.41 -13.65
CA ILE A 243 -12.63 8.84 -12.90
C ILE A 243 -13.65 9.96 -12.66
N PRO A 244 -14.89 9.85 -13.18
CA PRO A 244 -15.89 10.91 -13.03
C PRO A 244 -16.29 11.13 -11.57
N LEU A 245 -16.63 12.37 -11.20
CA LEU A 245 -17.11 12.72 -9.87
C LEU A 245 -18.39 11.98 -9.47
N SER A 246 -19.20 11.53 -10.43
CA SER A 246 -20.38 10.68 -10.18
C SER A 246 -20.01 9.27 -9.70
N VAL A 247 -18.75 8.86 -9.87
CA VAL A 247 -18.21 7.58 -9.38
C VAL A 247 -17.35 7.80 -8.14
N CYS A 248 -16.53 8.86 -8.14
CA CYS A 248 -15.62 9.19 -7.06
C CYS A 248 -15.65 10.70 -6.81
N ASP A 249 -16.45 11.14 -5.84
CA ASP A 249 -16.66 12.56 -5.52
C ASP A 249 -15.45 13.22 -4.82
N PHE A 250 -14.45 12.43 -4.41
CA PHE A 250 -13.13 12.90 -4.02
C PHE A 250 -12.10 12.49 -5.07
N ASN A 251 -11.55 13.43 -5.83
CA ASN A 251 -10.48 13.14 -6.77
C ASN A 251 -9.44 14.27 -6.77
N PRO A 252 -8.30 14.10 -6.06
CA PRO A 252 -7.30 15.16 -5.90
C PRO A 252 -6.55 15.45 -7.21
N PHE A 253 -6.68 14.60 -8.24
CA PHE A 253 -5.93 14.73 -9.49
C PHE A 253 -6.63 15.58 -10.55
N LEU A 254 -7.91 15.94 -10.34
CA LEU A 254 -8.72 16.69 -11.31
C LEU A 254 -8.18 18.09 -11.62
N THR A 255 -7.56 18.75 -10.64
CA THR A 255 -7.10 20.15 -10.80
C THR A 255 -5.70 20.24 -11.39
N VAL A 256 -5.04 19.10 -11.63
CA VAL A 256 -3.66 19.03 -12.16
C VAL A 256 -3.63 18.84 -13.68
N TYR A 257 -4.65 18.21 -14.26
CA TYR A 257 -4.77 17.89 -15.69
C TYR A 257 -6.01 18.53 -16.31
#